data_AF-A0A382ZFU0-F1
#
_entry.id   AF-A0A382ZFU0-F1
#
_cell.length_a   1.000
_cell.length_b   1.000
_cell.length_c   1.000
_cell.angle_alpha   90.00
_cell.angle_beta   90.00
_cell.angle_gamma   90.00
#
_symmetry.space_group_name_H-M   'P 1'
#
loop_
_entity.id
_entity.type
_entity.pdbx_description
1 polymer ?
#
loop_
_entity_poly.entity_id
_entity_poly.type
_entity_poly.pdbx_seq_one_letter_code
_entity_poly.pdbx_strand_id
1 'polypeptide(L)'
;MRSLLVVVFIIFLTSCSSKLAYNNLDWWVYWYMDDYIELKDEQEEKFDAHLQNWLSWHKKSELTRYKAQLEDIKKQIQNDTLNSSIVYNNLELARSHWERVRDEVSPELAAIAKTLNDEQVVTLFAALEKDNKEEEEERQEA
;
A
#
# COMPACT_ATOMS: atom_id res chain seq x y z
N MET A 1 -20.17 -32.81 11.21
CA MET A 1 -18.71 -32.99 10.96
C MET A 1 -18.18 -32.10 9.84
N ARG A 2 -18.75 -32.09 8.62
CA ARG A 2 -18.31 -31.20 7.52
C ARG A 2 -18.37 -29.70 7.87
N SER A 3 -19.46 -29.24 8.50
CA SER A 3 -19.61 -27.83 8.88
C SER A 3 -18.62 -27.40 9.98
N LEU A 4 -18.25 -28.32 10.87
CA LEU A 4 -17.29 -28.04 11.95
C LEU A 4 -15.86 -27.91 11.40
N LEU A 5 -15.51 -28.71 10.38
CA LEU A 5 -14.25 -28.59 9.65
C LEU A 5 -14.17 -27.26 8.88
N VAL A 6 -15.27 -26.81 8.28
CA VAL A 6 -15.33 -25.52 7.57
C VAL A 6 -15.15 -24.35 8.54
N VAL A 7 -15.83 -24.37 9.69
CA VAL A 7 -15.68 -23.32 10.72
C VAL A 7 -14.26 -23.30 11.28
N VAL A 8 -13.67 -24.46 11.57
CA VAL A 8 -12.28 -24.57 12.02
C VAL A 8 -11.32 -24.04 10.95
N PHE A 9 -11.53 -24.39 9.67
CA PHE A 9 -10.70 -23.91 8.56
C PHE A 9 -10.78 -22.39 8.39
N ILE A 10 -11.98 -21.79 8.50
CA ILE A 10 -12.18 -20.34 8.45
C ILE A 10 -11.43 -19.65 9.60
N ILE A 11 -11.50 -20.19 10.83
CA ILE A 11 -10.77 -19.64 11.97
C ILE A 11 -9.24 -19.72 11.74
N PHE A 12 -8.74 -20.81 11.18
CA PHE A 12 -7.31 -20.96 10.85
C PHE A 12 -6.84 -20.04 9.70
N LEU A 13 -7.72 -19.64 8.78
CA LEU A 13 -7.37 -18.67 7.73
C LEU A 13 -7.14 -17.26 8.28
N THR A 14 -7.80 -16.88 9.39
CA THR A 14 -7.68 -15.53 9.97
C THR A 14 -6.32 -15.25 10.59
N SER A 15 -5.59 -16.27 11.07
CA SER A 15 -4.30 -16.09 11.75
C SER A 15 -3.10 -15.93 10.81
N CYS A 16 -3.26 -16.24 9.51
CA CYS A 16 -2.24 -16.09 8.49
C CYS A 16 -2.54 -14.99 7.47
N SER A 17 -3.66 -14.26 7.63
CA SER A 17 -4.18 -13.33 6.62
C SER A 17 -3.19 -12.24 6.24
N SER A 18 -2.49 -11.62 7.21
CA SER A 18 -1.55 -10.53 6.92
C SER A 18 -0.31 -11.01 6.15
N LYS A 19 0.22 -12.19 6.49
CA LYS A 19 1.36 -12.78 5.78
C LYS A 19 0.96 -13.25 4.39
N LEU A 20 -0.23 -13.83 4.26
CA LEU A 20 -0.78 -14.23 2.97
C LEU A 20 -1.02 -13.01 2.08
N ALA A 21 -1.66 -11.97 2.59
CA ALA A 21 -1.91 -10.72 1.87
C ALA A 21 -0.59 -10.09 1.39
N TYR A 22 0.40 -9.95 2.27
CA TYR A 22 1.69 -9.35 1.89
C TYR A 22 2.46 -10.20 0.87
N ASN A 23 2.40 -11.53 0.98
CA ASN A 23 3.10 -12.41 0.04
C ASN A 23 2.47 -12.44 -1.36
N ASN A 24 1.25 -11.94 -1.52
CA ASN A 24 0.56 -11.80 -2.81
C ASN A 24 0.32 -10.32 -3.14
N LEU A 25 1.13 -9.41 -2.57
CA LEU A 25 0.96 -7.97 -2.71
C LEU A 25 1.22 -7.51 -4.15
N ASP A 26 2.01 -8.26 -4.91
CA ASP A 26 2.20 -8.07 -6.34
C ASP A 26 0.87 -8.13 -7.10
N TRP A 27 0.06 -9.15 -6.87
CA TRP A 27 -1.27 -9.27 -7.48
C TRP A 27 -2.20 -8.13 -7.09
N TRP A 28 -2.19 -7.72 -5.81
CA TRP A 28 -2.99 -6.59 -5.34
C TRP A 28 -2.58 -5.26 -5.97
N VAL A 29 -1.29 -5.05 -6.18
CA VAL A 29 -0.77 -3.84 -6.81
C VAL A 29 -1.25 -3.75 -8.26
N TYR A 30 -1.20 -4.84 -9.03
CA TYR A 30 -1.76 -4.88 -10.38
C TYR A 30 -3.25 -4.59 -10.38
N TRP A 31 -4.00 -5.29 -9.53
CA TRP A 31 -5.44 -5.12 -9.46
C TRP A 31 -5.85 -3.66 -9.17
N TYR A 32 -5.09 -2.97 -8.32
CA TYR A 32 -5.33 -1.54 -8.05
C TYR A 32 -4.84 -0.62 -9.17
N MET A 33 -3.75 -0.98 -9.85
CA MET A 33 -3.19 -0.19 -10.95
C MET A 33 -4.09 -0.21 -12.20
N ASP A 34 -4.76 -1.35 -12.45
CA ASP A 34 -5.66 -1.54 -13.60
C ASP A 34 -6.84 -0.56 -13.61
N ASP A 35 -7.25 -0.04 -12.45
CA ASP A 35 -8.29 1.00 -12.35
C ASP A 35 -7.84 2.34 -12.95
N TYR A 36 -6.53 2.56 -13.09
CA TYR A 36 -5.93 3.78 -13.62
C TYR A 36 -5.33 3.60 -15.01
N ILE A 37 -4.64 2.49 -15.25
CA ILE A 37 -3.88 2.32 -16.48
C ILE A 37 -3.66 0.84 -16.81
N GLU A 38 -3.94 0.46 -18.05
CA GLU A 38 -3.55 -0.83 -18.62
C GLU A 38 -2.14 -0.71 -19.20
N LEU A 39 -1.18 -1.43 -18.61
CA LEU A 39 0.20 -1.49 -19.10
C LEU A 39 0.29 -2.39 -20.34
N LYS A 40 1.26 -2.11 -21.22
CA LYS A 40 1.62 -3.01 -22.33
C LYS A 40 2.69 -3.99 -21.87
N ASP A 41 2.84 -5.11 -22.56
CA ASP A 41 3.82 -6.18 -22.25
C ASP A 41 5.22 -5.66 -21.87
N GLU A 42 5.79 -4.72 -22.65
CA GLU A 42 7.13 -4.16 -22.37
C GLU A 42 7.19 -3.26 -21.12
N GLN A 43 6.05 -2.66 -20.74
CA GLN A 43 5.92 -1.84 -19.53
C GLN A 43 5.69 -2.73 -18.31
N GLU A 44 4.86 -3.77 -18.44
CA GLU A 44 4.62 -4.78 -17.41
C GLU A 44 5.93 -5.49 -17.03
N GLU A 45 6.72 -5.95 -17.99
CA GLU A 45 8.00 -6.62 -17.71
C GLU A 45 8.95 -5.73 -16.88
N LYS A 46 9.00 -4.44 -17.20
CA LYS A 46 9.79 -3.46 -16.44
C LYS A 46 9.19 -3.23 -15.06
N PHE A 47 7.88 -3.04 -14.97
CA PHE A 47 7.18 -2.81 -13.71
C PHE A 47 7.36 -3.99 -12.76
N ASP A 48 7.23 -5.23 -13.23
CA ASP A 48 7.45 -6.45 -12.45
C ASP A 48 8.85 -6.50 -11.85
N ALA A 49 9.87 -6.24 -12.67
CA ALA A 49 11.25 -6.23 -12.21
C ALA A 49 11.46 -5.19 -11.10
N HIS A 50 10.87 -4.01 -11.22
CA HIS A 50 10.92 -2.98 -10.18
C HIS A 50 10.10 -3.35 -8.94
N LEU A 51 8.89 -3.86 -9.12
CA LEU A 51 7.98 -4.25 -8.05
C LEU A 51 8.58 -5.30 -7.12
N GLN A 52 9.23 -6.31 -7.67
CA GLN A 52 9.91 -7.32 -6.85
C GLN A 52 11.03 -6.71 -6.00
N ASN A 53 11.76 -5.72 -6.53
CA ASN A 53 12.79 -5.00 -5.79
C ASN A 53 12.18 -4.11 -4.70
N TRP A 54 11.14 -3.34 -5.01
CA TRP A 54 10.44 -2.49 -4.06
C TRP A 54 9.82 -3.30 -2.91
N LEU A 55 9.16 -4.43 -3.21
CA LEU A 55 8.57 -5.30 -2.19
C LEU A 55 9.63 -5.92 -1.28
N SER A 56 10.77 -6.34 -1.84
CA SER A 56 11.92 -6.86 -1.11
C SER A 56 12.54 -5.78 -0.20
N TRP A 57 12.73 -4.57 -0.72
CA TRP A 57 13.20 -3.42 0.03
C TRP A 57 12.23 -3.05 1.16
N HIS A 58 10.95 -2.87 0.85
CA HIS A 58 9.91 -2.49 1.80
C HIS A 58 9.81 -3.49 2.95
N LYS A 59 9.90 -4.79 2.62
CA LYS A 59 9.90 -5.87 3.61
C LYS A 59 11.11 -5.82 4.56
N LYS A 60 12.30 -5.54 4.03
CA LYS A 60 13.54 -5.53 4.83
C LYS A 60 13.72 -4.22 5.60
N SER A 61 13.26 -3.11 5.04
CA SER A 61 13.46 -1.77 5.58
C SER A 61 12.20 -1.24 6.28
N GLU A 62 11.19 -0.80 5.54
CA GLU A 62 10.02 -0.10 6.06
C GLU A 62 9.20 -0.95 7.03
N LEU A 63 8.93 -2.23 6.76
CA LEU A 63 8.23 -3.09 7.73
C LEU A 63 8.97 -3.22 9.07
N THR A 64 10.31 -3.24 9.04
CA THR A 64 11.13 -3.23 10.27
C THR A 64 10.93 -1.93 11.04
N ARG A 65 10.84 -0.79 10.34
CA ARG A 65 10.60 0.52 10.97
C ARG A 65 9.18 0.66 11.49
N TYR A 66 8.17 0.19 10.75
CA TYR A 66 6.76 0.21 11.18
C TYR A 66 6.60 -0.60 12.45
N LYS A 67 7.21 -1.79 12.50
CA LYS A 67 7.24 -2.61 13.71
C LYS A 67 7.84 -1.86 14.88
N ALA A 68 8.99 -1.20 14.70
CA ALA A 68 9.64 -0.45 15.78
C ALA A 68 8.76 0.69 16.30
N GLN A 69 8.09 1.43 15.42
CA GLN A 69 7.14 2.48 15.82
C GLN A 69 5.95 1.90 16.59
N LEU A 70 5.34 0.81 16.10
CA LEU A 70 4.21 0.17 16.76
C LEU A 70 4.58 -0.39 18.14
N GLU A 71 5.79 -0.93 18.29
CA GLU A 71 6.31 -1.38 19.59
C GLU A 71 6.52 -0.21 20.55
N ASP A 72 6.92 0.96 20.06
CA ASP A 72 7.05 2.16 20.88
C ASP A 72 5.69 2.72 21.30
N ILE A 73 4.74 2.84 20.37
CA ILE A 73 3.34 3.21 20.66
C ILE A 73 2.76 2.28 21.72
N LYS A 74 2.97 0.96 21.59
CA LYS A 74 2.51 -0.02 22.58
C LYS A 74 3.08 0.27 23.97
N LYS A 75 4.37 0.60 24.08
CA LYS A 75 5.00 0.95 25.37
C LYS A 75 4.42 2.25 25.93
N GLN A 76 4.18 3.26 25.09
CA GLN A 76 3.58 4.53 25.50
C GLN A 76 2.19 4.32 26.10
N ILE A 77 1.38 3.44 25.49
CA ILE A 77 0.06 3.06 26.02
C ILE A 77 0.21 2.31 27.35
N GLN A 78 1.10 1.33 27.43
CA GLN A 78 1.28 0.51 28.63
C GLN A 78 1.78 1.31 29.84
N ASN A 79 2.54 2.37 29.60
CA ASN A 79 3.11 3.24 30.64
C ASN A 79 2.25 4.48 30.93
N ASP A 80 1.08 4.60 30.30
CA ASP A 80 0.17 5.75 30.43
C ASP A 80 0.84 7.10 30.11
N THR A 81 1.75 7.11 29.14
CA THR A 81 2.49 8.31 28.74
C THR A 81 1.87 9.01 27.53
N LEU A 82 0.81 8.46 26.96
CA LEU A 82 0.20 9.00 25.74
C LEU A 82 -0.39 10.40 26.00
N ASN A 83 0.03 11.38 25.20
CA ASN A 83 -0.52 12.73 25.22
C ASN A 83 -0.56 13.31 23.80
N SER A 84 -1.19 14.47 23.63
CA SER A 84 -1.37 15.09 22.31
C SER A 84 -0.06 15.31 21.53
N SER A 85 1.04 15.66 22.21
CA SER A 85 2.33 15.88 21.56
C SER A 85 2.93 14.56 21.08
N ILE A 86 2.83 13.50 21.88
CA ILE A 86 3.30 12.16 21.50
C ILE A 86 2.47 11.58 20.35
N VAL A 87 1.15 11.79 20.35
CA VAL A 87 0.28 11.39 19.24
C VAL A 87 0.70 12.11 17.96
N TYR A 88 0.89 13.43 18.02
CA TYR A 88 1.35 14.21 16.88
C TYR A 88 2.70 13.71 16.33
N ASN A 89 3.68 13.44 17.19
CA ASN A 89 4.97 12.90 16.76
C ASN A 89 4.84 11.54 16.06
N ASN A 90 3.93 10.67 16.52
CA ASN A 90 3.66 9.40 15.85
C ASN A 90 2.99 9.58 14.48
N LEU A 91 2.12 10.58 14.32
CA LEU A 91 1.54 10.93 13.02
C LEU A 91 2.61 11.45 12.04
N GLU A 92 3.54 12.28 12.50
CA GLU A 92 4.66 12.75 11.68
C GLU A 92 5.61 11.60 11.28
N LEU A 93 5.87 10.66 12.19
CA LEU A 93 6.63 9.45 11.87
C LEU A 93 5.88 8.60 10.83
N ALA A 94 4.56 8.41 10.98
CA ALA A 94 3.71 7.74 9.99
C ALA A 94 3.77 8.42 8.61
N ARG A 95 3.74 9.75 8.56
CA ARG A 95 3.94 10.50 7.31
C ARG A 95 5.32 10.24 6.71
N SER A 96 6.37 10.21 7.53
CA SER A 96 7.73 9.93 7.05
C SER A 96 7.88 8.52 6.45
N HIS A 97 7.13 7.55 6.98
CA HIS A 97 7.07 6.19 6.44
C HIS A 97 6.54 6.20 5.00
N TRP A 98 5.41 6.86 4.79
CA TRP A 98 4.82 7.06 3.46
C TRP A 98 5.77 7.79 2.50
N GLU A 99 6.38 8.89 2.94
CA GLU A 99 7.28 9.68 2.10
C GLU A 99 8.49 8.87 1.62
N ARG A 100 9.06 8.00 2.47
CA ARG A 100 10.17 7.13 2.04
C ARG A 100 9.76 6.10 1.02
N VAL A 101 8.57 5.50 1.15
CA VAL A 101 8.05 4.58 0.13
C VAL A 101 7.85 5.31 -1.19
N ARG A 102 7.22 6.49 -1.16
CA ARG A 102 7.06 7.35 -2.34
C ARG A 102 8.41 7.63 -3.00
N ASP A 103 9.40 8.08 -2.22
CA ASP A 103 10.70 8.50 -2.74
C ASP A 103 11.50 7.32 -3.32
N GLU A 104 11.36 6.12 -2.76
CA GLU A 104 11.99 4.89 -3.28
C GLU A 104 11.35 4.41 -4.58
N VAL A 105 10.02 4.53 -4.72
CA VAL A 105 9.27 3.96 -5.85
C VAL A 105 9.18 4.92 -7.04
N SER A 106 9.13 6.23 -6.78
CA SER A 106 8.89 7.26 -7.81
C SER A 106 9.91 7.29 -8.96
N PRO A 107 11.22 7.07 -8.77
CA PRO A 107 12.20 7.21 -9.85
C PRO A 107 11.95 6.25 -11.02
N GLU A 108 11.70 4.97 -10.74
CA GLU A 108 11.48 3.98 -11.80
C GLU A 108 10.05 4.05 -12.34
N LEU A 109 9.05 4.44 -11.53
CA LEU A 109 7.73 4.80 -12.04
C LEU A 109 7.81 5.96 -13.04
N ALA A 110 8.60 7.00 -12.75
CA ALA A 110 8.78 8.12 -13.67
C ALA A 110 9.49 7.71 -14.98
N ALA A 111 10.30 6.64 -14.96
CA ALA A 111 10.88 6.07 -16.17
C ALA A 111 9.83 5.33 -17.01
N ILE A 112 8.95 4.55 -16.38
CA ILE A 112 7.82 3.87 -17.05
C ILE A 112 6.83 4.90 -17.60
N ALA A 113 6.52 5.96 -16.84
CA ALA A 113 5.60 7.02 -17.24
C ALA A 113 6.00 7.69 -18.57
N LYS A 114 7.30 7.77 -18.88
CA LYS A 114 7.81 8.32 -20.15
C LYS A 114 7.55 7.43 -21.37
N THR A 115 7.18 6.17 -21.14
CA THR A 115 6.89 5.20 -22.20
C THR A 115 5.40 5.09 -22.50
N LEU A 116 4.56 5.80 -21.75
CA LEU A 116 3.12 5.80 -21.97
C LEU A 116 2.80 6.46 -23.32
N ASN A 117 1.84 5.89 -24.02
CA ASN A 117 1.28 6.50 -25.22
C ASN A 117 0.13 7.46 -24.87
N ASP A 118 -0.32 8.25 -25.84
CA ASP A 118 -1.36 9.27 -25.64
C ASP A 118 -2.68 8.69 -25.06
N GLU A 119 -3.11 7.50 -25.50
CA GLU A 119 -4.31 6.84 -24.98
C GLU A 119 -4.16 6.47 -23.51
N GLN A 120 -3.02 5.86 -23.14
CA GLN A 120 -2.71 5.53 -21.75
C GLN A 120 -2.67 6.77 -20.85
N VAL A 121 -2.11 7.88 -21.34
CA VAL A 121 -2.07 9.14 -20.60
C VAL A 121 -3.48 9.70 -20.39
N VAL A 122 -4.33 9.70 -21.42
CA VAL A 122 -5.71 10.17 -21.31
C VAL A 122 -6.50 9.33 -20.33
N THR A 123 -6.40 7.99 -20.39
CA THR A 123 -7.08 7.08 -19.47
C THR A 123 -6.64 7.31 -18.02
N LEU A 124 -5.34 7.41 -17.77
CA LEU A 124 -4.79 7.67 -16.44
C LEU A 124 -5.36 8.94 -15.81
N PHE A 125 -5.32 10.06 -16.52
CA PHE A 125 -5.82 11.33 -15.98
C PHE A 125 -7.35 11.35 -15.87
N ALA A 126 -8.07 10.64 -16.73
CA ALA A 126 -9.52 10.50 -16.62
C ALA A 126 -9.93 9.70 -15.36
N ALA A 127 -9.23 8.61 -15.07
CA ALA A 127 -9.44 7.82 -13.85
C ALA A 127 -9.15 8.65 -12.59
N LEU A 128 -8.01 9.35 -12.55
CA LEU A 128 -7.66 10.24 -11.42
C LEU A 128 -8.69 11.36 -11.20
N GLU A 129 -9.17 11.98 -12.28
CA GLU A 129 -10.18 13.04 -12.19
C GLU A 129 -11.53 12.51 -11.68
N LYS A 130 -11.90 11.29 -12.06
CA LYS A 130 -13.11 10.63 -11.57
C LYS A 130 -13.01 10.38 -10.07
N ASP A 131 -11.92 9.76 -9.62
CA ASP A 131 -11.71 9.44 -8.20
C ASP A 131 -11.67 10.70 -7.33
N ASN A 132 -11.01 11.77 -7.80
CA ASN A 132 -10.97 13.05 -7.09
C ASN A 132 -12.36 13.64 -6.88
N LYS A 133 -13.28 13.50 -7.86
CA LYS A 133 -14.66 13.97 -7.75
C LYS A 133 -15.47 13.12 -6.77
N GLU A 134 -15.34 11.81 -6.85
CA GLU A 134 -16.02 10.89 -5.93
C GLU A 134 -15.61 11.20 -4.48
N GLU A 135 -14.31 11.39 -4.21
CA GLU A 135 -13.86 11.78 -2.87
C GLU A 135 -14.34 13.17 -2.43
N GLU A 136 -14.46 14.14 -3.35
CA GLU A 136 -15.00 15.46 -3.04
C GLU A 136 -16.47 15.38 -2.64
N GLU A 137 -17.27 14.60 -3.36
CA GLU A 137 -18.68 14.34 -3.06
C GLU A 137 -18.83 13.65 -1.70
N GLU A 138 -18.07 12.57 -1.43
CA GLU A 138 -18.09 11.88 -0.13
C GLU A 138 -17.74 12.82 1.04
N ARG A 139 -16.77 13.73 0.85
CA ARG A 139 -16.39 14.73 1.86
C ARG A 139 -17.47 15.79 2.09
N GLN A 140 -18.30 16.09 1.09
CA GLN A 140 -19.43 17.02 1.24
C GLN A 140 -20.61 16.37 1.97
N GLU A 141 -20.72 15.04 1.93
CA GLU A 141 -21.78 14.28 2.60
C GLU A 141 -21.47 13.92 4.07
N ALA A 142 -20.19 13.93 4.47
CA ALA A 142 -19.71 13.59 5.82
C ALA A 142 -19.84 14.74 6.84
#